data_AF-A0A817FNW3-F1
#
_entry.id   AF-A0A817FNW3-F1
#
_cell.length_a   1.000
_cell.length_b   1.000
_cell.length_c   1.000
_cell.angle_alpha   90.00
_cell.angle_beta   90.00
_cell.angle_gamma   90.00
#
_symmetry.space_group_name_H-M   'P 1'
#
loop_
_entity.id
_entity.type
_entity.pdbx_description
1 polymer ?
#
loop_
_entity_poly.entity_id
_entity_poly.type
_entity_poly.pdbx_seq_one_letter_code
_entity_poly.pdbx_strand_id
1 'polypeptide(L)'
;MPSTQSKKTLDDAEKAVQAKQNFSEPFNQQSNQIHPSRFPSPIKRIVILLTGSFNPVTIGHLRMLELARDYYQLQSIQVLKGIISPVSDAYPKPGLAKAEYRIEMVQAAVANNEWLRVDSWEANQES
;
A
#
# COMPACT_ATOMS: atom_id res chain seq x y z
N MET A 1 58.82 -10.04 39.45
CA MET A 1 57.41 -9.73 39.17
C MET A 1 56.64 -11.04 38.97
N PRO A 2 55.36 -11.12 39.40
CA PRO A 2 54.63 -12.36 39.70
C PRO A 2 53.87 -12.98 38.50
N SER A 3 53.32 -14.17 38.76
CA SER A 3 52.72 -15.22 37.91
C SER A 3 51.38 -14.91 37.20
N THR A 4 51.04 -15.69 36.17
CA THR A 4 49.66 -15.77 35.61
C THR A 4 49.30 -17.21 35.19
N GLN A 5 49.23 -18.13 36.15
CA GLN A 5 48.57 -19.44 36.05
C GLN A 5 47.02 -19.31 36.24
N SER A 6 46.43 -18.16 35.90
CA SER A 6 45.19 -17.68 36.54
C SER A 6 44.00 -17.43 35.60
N LYS A 7 43.90 -18.03 34.41
CA LYS A 7 42.85 -17.62 33.45
C LYS A 7 42.13 -18.70 32.65
N LYS A 8 42.22 -19.98 32.98
CA LYS A 8 41.55 -20.99 32.13
C LYS A 8 40.80 -22.10 32.86
N THR A 9 41.25 -22.49 34.04
CA THR A 9 40.71 -23.66 34.74
C THR A 9 39.50 -23.40 35.65
N LEU A 10 39.17 -22.15 35.95
CA LEU A 10 38.02 -21.78 36.80
C LEU A 10 36.78 -21.44 35.96
N ASP A 11 36.97 -20.66 34.89
CA ASP A 11 35.90 -20.21 33.99
C ASP A 11 35.16 -21.37 33.29
N ASP A 12 35.87 -22.47 32.99
CA ASP A 12 35.31 -23.65 32.33
C ASP A 12 34.47 -24.51 33.29
N ALA A 13 34.78 -24.49 34.59
CA ALA A 13 34.05 -25.21 35.62
C ALA A 13 32.74 -24.49 36.00
N GLU A 14 32.77 -23.16 36.08
CA GLU A 14 31.58 -22.34 36.35
C GLU A 14 30.54 -22.47 35.22
N LYS A 15 30.99 -22.50 33.95
CA LYS A 15 30.10 -22.72 32.79
C LYS A 15 29.39 -24.08 32.83
N ALA A 16 30.07 -25.12 33.28
CA ALA A 16 29.49 -26.47 33.33
C ALA A 16 28.50 -26.67 34.49
N VAL A 17 28.66 -25.92 35.58
CA VAL A 17 27.72 -25.90 36.72
C VAL A 17 26.45 -25.11 36.36
N GLN A 18 26.59 -23.98 35.67
CA GLN A 18 25.46 -23.17 35.21
C GLN A 18 24.59 -23.91 34.18
N ALA A 19 25.21 -24.67 33.27
CA ALA A 19 24.52 -25.43 32.23
C ALA A 19 23.69 -26.61 32.77
N LYS A 20 23.97 -27.07 33.99
CA LYS A 20 23.28 -28.20 34.62
C LYS A 20 22.20 -27.78 35.61
N GLN A 21 22.25 -26.55 36.13
CA GLN A 21 21.27 -26.02 37.09
C GLN A 21 20.03 -25.37 36.44
N ASN A 22 20.03 -25.14 35.12
CA ASN A 22 18.79 -24.94 34.33
C ASN A 22 18.06 -26.26 34.01
N PHE A 23 18.27 -27.20 34.91
CA PHE A 23 17.48 -28.36 35.26
C PHE A 23 15.96 -28.14 35.06
N SER A 24 15.31 -29.27 34.78
CA SER A 24 13.91 -29.56 35.12
C SER A 24 12.82 -28.68 34.52
N GLU A 25 12.30 -29.12 33.37
CA GLU A 25 10.86 -29.32 33.08
C GLU A 25 10.76 -29.93 31.65
N PRO A 26 10.56 -31.25 31.49
CA PRO A 26 10.30 -31.86 30.20
C PRO A 26 8.87 -32.41 30.16
N PHE A 27 7.84 -31.55 30.09
CA PHE A 27 6.52 -32.02 29.68
C PHE A 27 5.60 -30.87 29.27
N ASN A 28 5.08 -31.00 28.05
CA ASN A 28 3.81 -30.44 27.60
C ASN A 28 3.80 -28.99 27.07
N GLN A 29 3.15 -28.85 25.91
CA GLN A 29 2.63 -27.61 25.30
C GLN A 29 3.56 -26.83 24.35
N GLN A 30 4.04 -27.52 23.32
CA GLN A 30 4.17 -26.98 21.95
C GLN A 30 2.84 -26.44 21.35
N SER A 31 1.80 -26.19 22.15
CA SER A 31 0.48 -25.72 21.70
C SER A 31 0.23 -24.23 21.91
N ASN A 32 1.16 -23.46 22.48
CA ASN A 32 0.99 -22.01 22.71
C ASN A 32 1.78 -21.10 21.76
N GLN A 33 2.24 -21.59 20.61
CA GLN A 33 2.87 -20.76 19.57
C GLN A 33 2.09 -20.75 18.25
N ILE A 34 0.84 -20.28 18.30
CA ILE A 34 0.25 -19.62 17.13
C ILE A 34 0.21 -18.14 17.45
N HIS A 35 1.33 -17.45 17.16
CA HIS A 35 1.32 -16.00 17.07
C HIS A 35 0.35 -15.60 15.93
N PRO A 36 -0.56 -14.65 16.14
CA PRO A 36 -1.54 -14.22 15.11
C PRO A 36 -0.91 -13.56 13.86
N SER A 37 0.41 -13.59 13.71
CA SER A 37 1.17 -12.92 12.65
C SER A 37 1.67 -13.83 11.53
N ARG A 38 1.24 -15.11 11.44
CA ARG A 38 1.72 -16.01 10.37
C ARG A 38 1.08 -15.78 9.00
N PHE A 39 -0.01 -15.02 8.93
CA PHE A 39 -0.56 -14.52 7.69
C PHE A 39 -0.74 -13.01 7.85
N PRO A 40 -0.05 -12.16 7.06
CA PRO A 40 -0.42 -10.75 7.03
C PRO A 40 -1.91 -10.70 6.68
N SER A 41 -2.68 -9.97 7.48
CA SER A 41 -4.09 -9.67 7.20
C SER A 41 -4.21 -9.29 5.73
N PRO A 42 -5.23 -9.77 4.98
CA PRO A 42 -5.34 -9.46 3.57
C PRO A 42 -5.35 -7.94 3.40
N ILE A 43 -4.28 -7.40 2.80
CA ILE A 43 -4.16 -5.97 2.52
C ILE A 43 -5.39 -5.58 1.71
N LYS A 44 -6.20 -4.67 2.24
CA LYS A 44 -7.39 -4.17 1.55
C LYS A 44 -6.90 -3.42 0.30
N ARG A 45 -7.41 -3.80 -0.87
CA ARG A 45 -7.04 -3.20 -2.16
C ARG A 45 -8.21 -2.42 -2.72
N ILE A 46 -7.93 -1.25 -3.28
CA ILE A 46 -8.95 -0.39 -3.88
C ILE A 46 -8.50 0.16 -5.24
N VAL A 47 -9.48 0.58 -6.04
CA VAL A 47 -9.32 1.43 -7.22
C VAL A 47 -10.12 2.70 -6.97
N ILE A 48 -9.56 3.86 -7.32
CA ILE A 48 -10.23 5.15 -7.19
C ILE A 48 -10.82 5.52 -8.55
N LEU A 49 -12.12 5.78 -8.60
CA LEU A 49 -12.81 6.27 -9.80
C LEU A 49 -13.19 7.73 -9.58
N LEU A 50 -12.78 8.61 -10.49
CA LEU A 50 -13.19 10.00 -10.55
C LEU A 50 -13.98 10.24 -11.84
N THR A 51 -15.28 10.44 -11.69
CA THR A 51 -16.18 10.85 -12.79
C THR A 51 -16.31 12.37 -12.82
N GLY A 52 -16.58 12.94 -14.00
CA GLY A 52 -16.78 14.38 -14.13
C GLY A 52 -16.70 14.89 -15.55
N SER A 53 -16.97 16.19 -15.72
CA SER A 53 -16.91 16.79 -17.06
C SER A 53 -15.49 16.83 -17.62
N PHE A 54 -14.50 17.24 -16.81
CA PHE A 54 -13.14 17.55 -17.27
C PHE A 54 -13.11 18.50 -18.46
N ASN A 55 -13.73 19.68 -18.29
CA ASN A 55 -13.92 20.69 -19.32
C ASN A 55 -13.21 22.02 -18.98
N PRO A 56 -11.86 22.09 -19.04
CA PRO A 56 -10.90 20.99 -19.22
C PRO A 56 -10.53 20.31 -17.89
N VAL A 57 -9.69 19.27 -17.95
CA VAL A 57 -9.00 18.74 -16.75
C VAL A 57 -8.10 19.82 -16.14
N THR A 58 -7.90 19.77 -14.82
CA THR A 58 -7.10 20.76 -14.08
C THR A 58 -6.20 20.06 -13.07
N ILE A 59 -5.18 20.78 -12.59
CA ILE A 59 -4.31 20.31 -11.49
C ILE A 59 -5.14 19.96 -10.24
N GLY A 60 -6.26 20.65 -9.99
CA GLY A 60 -7.15 20.35 -8.86
C GLY A 60 -7.72 18.92 -8.92
N HIS A 61 -8.12 18.46 -10.11
CA HIS A 61 -8.61 17.08 -10.29
C HIS A 61 -7.52 16.05 -9.99
N LEU A 62 -6.30 16.29 -10.48
CA LEU A 62 -5.16 15.40 -10.25
C LEU A 62 -4.74 15.40 -8.77
N ARG A 63 -4.68 16.58 -8.15
CA ARG A 63 -4.30 16.73 -6.75
C ARG A 63 -5.29 16.03 -5.83
N MET A 64 -6.58 16.08 -6.16
CA MET A 64 -7.62 15.36 -5.41
C MET A 64 -7.37 13.85 -5.40
N LEU A 65 -6.98 13.27 -6.54
CA LEU A 65 -6.65 11.84 -6.63
C LEU A 65 -5.40 11.48 -5.82
N GLU A 66 -4.34 12.29 -5.88
CA GLU A 66 -3.13 12.08 -5.07
C GLU A 66 -3.43 12.14 -3.57
N LEU A 67 -4.21 13.14 -3.13
CA LEU A 67 -4.62 13.26 -1.72
C LEU A 67 -5.46 12.06 -1.25
N ALA A 68 -6.37 11.57 -2.09
CA ALA A 68 -7.15 10.38 -1.79
C ALA A 68 -6.25 9.14 -1.69
N ARG A 69 -5.28 8.99 -2.60
CA ARG A 69 -4.31 7.91 -2.57
C ARG A 69 -3.47 7.91 -1.29
N ASP A 70 -2.92 9.06 -0.93
CA ASP A 70 -2.14 9.24 0.31
C ASP A 70 -2.96 8.85 1.55
N TYR A 71 -4.22 9.31 1.63
CA TYR A 71 -5.12 8.99 2.74
C TYR A 71 -5.29 7.47 2.93
N TYR A 72 -5.53 6.72 1.86
CA TYR A 72 -5.72 5.27 1.94
C TYR A 72 -4.41 4.53 2.23
N GLN A 73 -3.30 4.96 1.65
CA GLN A 73 -2.00 4.34 1.91
C GLN A 73 -1.56 4.50 3.37
N LEU A 74 -1.84 5.64 4.01
CA LEU A 74 -1.60 5.85 5.44
C LEU A 74 -2.40 4.87 6.33
N GLN A 75 -3.53 4.36 5.84
CA GLN A 75 -4.37 3.38 6.53
C GLN A 75 -4.01 1.93 6.17
N SER A 76 -2.85 1.70 5.55
CA SER A 76 -2.44 0.37 5.05
C SER A 76 -3.43 -0.24 4.04
N ILE A 77 -4.14 0.61 3.29
CA ILE A 77 -5.00 0.22 2.17
C ILE A 77 -4.22 0.46 0.87
N GLN A 78 -4.03 -0.59 0.08
CA GLN A 78 -3.30 -0.50 -1.18
C GLN A 78 -4.19 0.07 -2.29
N VAL A 79 -3.82 1.23 -2.82
CA VAL A 79 -4.43 1.79 -4.03
C VAL A 79 -3.75 1.18 -5.25
N LEU A 80 -4.52 0.46 -6.06
CA LEU A 80 -4.01 -0.23 -7.26
C LEU A 80 -3.96 0.70 -8.46
N LYS A 81 -4.98 1.55 -8.62
CA LYS A 81 -5.15 2.41 -9.80
C LYS A 81 -6.11 3.56 -9.51
N GLY A 82 -5.92 4.67 -10.21
CA GLY A 82 -6.89 5.75 -10.34
C GLY A 82 -7.40 5.79 -11.78
N ILE A 83 -8.71 5.94 -11.93
CA ILE A 83 -9.40 6.01 -13.22
C ILE A 83 -10.14 7.34 -13.28
N ILE A 84 -9.85 8.12 -14.31
CA ILE A 84 -10.57 9.35 -14.65
C ILE A 84 -11.54 9.00 -15.76
N SER A 85 -12.84 9.19 -15.53
CA SER A 85 -13.92 8.81 -16.45
C SER A 85 -14.70 10.05 -16.89
N PRO A 86 -14.38 10.64 -18.07
CA PRO A 86 -15.13 11.76 -18.59
C PRO A 86 -16.58 11.38 -18.90
N VAL A 87 -17.51 12.24 -18.51
CA VAL A 87 -18.94 12.07 -18.85
C VAL A 87 -19.18 12.05 -20.37
N SER A 88 -20.27 11.42 -20.80
CA SER A 88 -20.77 11.48 -22.18
C SER A 88 -21.17 12.90 -22.61
N ASP A 89 -21.15 13.15 -23.91
CA ASP A 89 -21.61 14.42 -24.51
C ASP A 89 -23.12 14.63 -24.37
N ALA A 90 -23.87 13.58 -24.02
CA ALA A 90 -25.28 13.69 -23.66
C ALA A 90 -25.51 14.36 -22.29
N TYR A 91 -24.46 14.54 -21.48
CA TYR A 91 -24.57 15.23 -20.20
C TYR A 91 -25.00 16.69 -20.42
N PRO A 92 -26.12 17.16 -19.82
CA PRO A 92 -26.76 18.43 -20.19
C PRO A 92 -26.06 19.65 -19.56
N LYS A 93 -24.78 19.84 -19.86
CA LYS A 93 -23.98 20.97 -19.39
C LYS A 93 -23.75 21.98 -20.53
N PRO A 94 -24.22 23.24 -20.38
CA PRO A 94 -23.93 24.28 -21.35
C PRO A 94 -22.42 24.47 -21.57
N GLY A 95 -22.00 24.53 -22.83
CA GLY A 95 -20.59 24.73 -23.18
C GLY A 95 -19.67 23.54 -22.87
N LEU A 96 -20.23 22.33 -22.73
CA LEU A 96 -19.42 21.11 -22.63
C LEU A 96 -18.66 20.89 -23.95
N ALA A 97 -17.34 20.83 -23.89
CA ALA A 97 -16.53 20.44 -25.04
C ALA A 97 -16.81 18.97 -25.40
N LYS A 98 -16.60 18.61 -26.68
CA LYS A 98 -16.74 17.22 -27.16
C LYS A 98 -15.92 16.26 -26.30
N ALA A 99 -16.44 15.05 -26.10
CA ALA A 99 -15.81 14.05 -25.25
C ALA A 99 -14.42 13.68 -25.74
N GLU A 100 -14.23 13.60 -27.06
CA GLU A 100 -12.93 13.37 -27.71
C GLU A 100 -11.83 14.31 -27.17
N TYR A 101 -12.07 15.63 -27.19
CA TYR A 101 -11.09 16.60 -26.69
C TYR A 101 -10.85 16.48 -25.19
N ARG A 102 -11.90 16.16 -24.42
CA ARG A 102 -11.78 15.99 -22.96
C ARG A 102 -10.97 14.74 -22.62
N ILE A 103 -11.18 13.65 -23.34
CA ILE A 103 -10.41 12.41 -23.23
C ILE A 103 -8.94 12.68 -23.55
N GLU A 104 -8.65 13.34 -24.68
CA GLU A 104 -7.27 13.67 -25.07
C GLU A 104 -6.56 14.56 -24.04
N MET A 105 -7.25 15.58 -23.53
CA MET A 105 -6.69 16.45 -22.48
C MET A 105 -6.39 15.67 -21.20
N VAL A 106 -7.28 14.76 -20.77
CA VAL A 106 -7.03 13.90 -19.60
C VAL A 106 -5.87 12.94 -19.88
N GLN A 107 -5.84 12.29 -21.05
CA GLN A 107 -4.76 11.40 -21.47
C GLN A 107 -3.40 12.11 -21.41
N ALA A 108 -3.31 13.33 -21.94
CA ALA A 108 -2.10 14.14 -21.87
C ALA A 108 -1.73 14.51 -20.43
N ALA A 109 -2.72 14.88 -19.60
CA ALA A 109 -2.50 15.26 -18.20
C ALA A 109 -1.97 14.12 -17.33
N VAL A 110 -2.24 12.85 -17.69
CA VAL A 110 -1.78 11.66 -16.95
C VAL A 110 -0.69 10.87 -17.68
N ALA A 111 -0.17 11.35 -18.81
CA ALA A 111 0.75 10.59 -19.66
C ALA A 111 2.02 10.11 -18.95
N ASN A 112 2.53 10.89 -17.99
CA ASN A 112 3.71 10.58 -17.20
C ASN A 112 3.37 10.10 -15.77
N ASN A 113 2.14 9.65 -15.52
CA ASN A 113 1.71 9.14 -14.23
C ASN A 113 1.57 7.61 -14.28
N GLU A 114 2.11 6.91 -13.28
CA GLU A 114 2.16 5.45 -13.26
C GLU A 114 0.87 4.78 -12.78
N TRP A 115 0.04 5.49 -12.00
CA TRP A 115 -1.13 4.90 -11.33
C TRP A 115 -2.46 5.45 -11.84
N LEU A 116 -2.46 6.59 -12.52
CA LEU A 116 -3.63 7.20 -13.12
C LEU A 116 -3.79 6.79 -14.59
N ARG A 117 -5.04 6.63 -15.03
CA ARG A 117 -5.39 6.55 -16.46
C ARG A 117 -6.71 7.26 -16.73
N VAL A 118 -6.93 7.60 -17.99
CA VAL A 118 -8.28 7.85 -18.50
C VAL A 118 -8.97 6.53 -18.87
N ASP A 119 -10.29 6.48 -18.71
CA ASP A 119 -11.15 5.45 -19.29
C ASP A 119 -12.29 6.17 -20.04
N SER A 120 -12.42 5.91 -21.33
CA SER A 120 -13.39 6.57 -22.21
C SER A 120 -14.73 5.84 -22.28
N TRP A 121 -14.90 4.75 -21.52
CA TRP A 121 -16.11 3.94 -21.60
C TRP A 121 -17.39 4.75 -21.37
N GLU A 122 -17.44 5.56 -20.31
CA GLU A 122 -18.60 6.41 -19.98
C GLU A 122 -18.89 7.42 -21.09
N ALA A 123 -17.85 8.07 -21.60
CA ALA A 123 -17.93 9.05 -22.67
C ALA A 123 -18.49 8.47 -23.98
N ASN A 124 -18.24 7.19 -24.24
CA ASN A 124 -18.64 6.49 -25.45
C ASN A 124 -20.01 5.83 -25.35
N GLN A 125 -20.71 5.93 -24.21
CA GLN A 125 -22.06 5.40 -24.11
C GLN A 125 -23.06 6.32 -24.82
N GLU A 126 -23.91 5.70 -25.65
CA GLU A 126 -25.12 6.32 -26.18
C GLU A 126 -26.10 6.55 -25.02
N SER A 127 -26.78 7.69 -25.02
CA SER A 127 -27.74 8.09 -23.98
C SER A 127 -29.16 8.08 -24.51
#